data_AF-A0A8S4N312-F1
#
_entry.id   AF-A0A8S4N312-F1
#
_cell.length_a   1.000
_cell.length_b   1.000
_cell.length_c   1.000
_cell.angle_alpha   90.00
_cell.angle_beta   90.00
_cell.angle_gamma   90.00
#
_symmetry.space_group_name_H-M   'P 1'
#
loop_
_entity.id
_entity.type
_entity.pdbx_description
1 polymer ?
#
loop_
_entity_poly.entity_id
_entity_poly.type
_entity_poly.pdbx_seq_one_letter_code
_entity_poly.pdbx_strand_id
1 'polypeptide(L)'
;MVLLTSIVVQLAIAVIVSAQDNGRCDGRMCPAVYDPVCASDKRTYSNKCRFAIAKCEVEAAGKKETLTIVNKGKCSEKNVEVCNGVCPGIYAPVCGSNGKTFGNDCELEIAQCENMERGGPALTKVNNGRCKAPVDTCRKPCNKMLRPVCASDGRTFGNDCMLRNAACMARRNGQVLTMASEGRCAVKKPEENMANTCMRACPRIYRPVCGSNSRTYSNSCELSIAACRSRQAGGQQLTVMKQGSC
;
A
#
# COMPACT_ATOMS: atom_id res chain seq x y z
N MET A 1 8.57 46.07 76.89
CA MET A 1 7.23 46.66 77.13
C MET A 1 7.32 48.10 76.65
N VAL A 2 6.78 48.55 75.53
CA VAL A 2 5.45 48.34 74.90
C VAL A 2 5.68 48.43 73.37
N LEU A 3 5.59 47.33 72.63
CA LEU A 3 4.46 47.00 71.74
C LEU A 3 4.01 48.14 70.80
N LEU A 4 4.86 48.39 69.80
CA LEU A 4 4.54 48.44 68.36
C LEU A 4 3.23 49.16 67.95
N THR A 5 3.11 50.45 68.28
CA THR A 5 2.17 51.37 67.60
C THR A 5 2.95 52.23 66.62
N SER A 6 2.96 51.85 65.33
CA SER A 6 3.35 52.60 64.12
C SER A 6 3.87 51.54 63.14
N ILE A 7 3.07 50.97 62.25
CA ILE A 7 2.77 51.56 60.94
C ILE A 7 1.41 50.99 60.52
N VAL A 8 0.36 51.70 60.93
CA VAL A 8 -0.81 51.84 60.06
C VAL A 8 -0.30 52.67 58.88
N VAL A 9 -0.66 52.28 57.66
CA VAL A 9 -0.22 52.87 56.38
C VAL A 9 1.10 52.30 55.85
N GLN A 10 1.06 51.08 55.34
CA GLN A 10 1.22 50.86 53.90
C GLN A 10 0.67 49.49 53.52
N LEU A 11 -0.50 49.52 52.88
CA LEU A 11 -0.84 48.70 51.72
C LEU A 11 -0.86 47.19 52.00
N ALA A 12 -2.00 46.61 52.36
CA ALA A 12 -3.04 46.33 51.38
C ALA A 12 -2.46 45.85 50.03
N ILE A 13 -1.72 44.74 50.04
CA ILE A 13 -1.49 43.93 48.84
C ILE A 13 -1.83 42.47 49.21
N ALA A 14 -3.13 42.19 49.07
CA ALA A 14 -3.65 40.96 48.49
C ALA A 14 -3.10 39.62 49.03
N VAL A 15 -3.48 39.25 50.26
CA VAL A 15 -3.73 37.82 50.52
C VAL A 15 -5.10 37.49 49.93
N ILE A 16 -5.14 37.32 48.60
CA ILE A 16 -6.26 36.68 47.90
C ILE A 16 -5.94 35.19 47.97
N VAL A 17 -6.47 34.48 48.95
CA VAL A 17 -6.63 33.03 48.84
C VAL A 17 -8.12 32.73 48.83
N SER A 18 -8.49 31.93 47.84
CA SER A 18 -9.83 31.50 47.40
C SER A 18 -10.56 32.55 46.54
N ALA A 19 -10.87 32.31 45.27
CA ALA A 19 -11.00 31.05 44.54
C ALA A 19 -10.10 31.03 43.30
N GLN A 20 -9.41 29.91 43.09
CA GLN A 20 -9.12 29.51 41.72
C GLN A 20 -10.44 29.51 40.96
N ASP A 21 -10.51 30.22 39.83
CA ASP A 21 -11.62 30.09 38.87
C ASP A 21 -11.55 28.67 38.25
N ASN A 22 -11.92 27.69 39.06
CA ASN A 22 -12.00 26.29 38.72
C ASN A 22 -13.27 26.08 37.88
N GLY A 23 -13.13 26.12 36.55
CA GLY A 23 -14.08 25.47 35.65
C GLY A 23 -15.54 25.90 35.81
N ARG A 24 -15.81 27.17 36.14
CA ARG A 24 -17.18 27.64 36.35
C ARG A 24 -17.89 27.81 34.99
N CYS A 25 -18.74 26.85 34.67
CA CYS A 25 -19.60 26.86 33.47
C CYS A 25 -20.88 27.69 33.68
N ASP A 26 -21.07 28.21 34.89
CA ASP A 26 -22.19 29.01 35.34
C ASP A 26 -21.91 30.52 35.13
N GLY A 27 -22.87 31.23 34.52
CA GLY A 27 -22.75 32.65 34.12
C GLY A 27 -23.12 32.95 32.67
N ARG A 28 -23.37 31.92 31.83
CA ARG A 28 -23.81 32.13 30.44
C ARG A 28 -25.33 32.22 30.36
N MET A 29 -25.85 33.43 30.13
CA MET A 29 -27.24 33.61 29.73
C MET A 29 -27.45 33.06 28.32
N CYS A 30 -28.37 32.10 28.17
CA CYS A 30 -28.77 31.59 26.86
C CYS A 30 -30.05 32.27 26.37
N PRO A 31 -30.13 32.63 25.07
CA PRO A 31 -31.36 33.15 24.50
C PRO A 31 -32.48 32.10 24.62
N ALA A 32 -33.72 32.57 24.78
CA ALA A 32 -34.93 31.73 24.80
C ALA A 32 -35.38 31.30 23.38
N VAL A 33 -34.44 31.23 22.44
CA VAL A 33 -34.69 30.75 21.07
C VAL A 33 -34.68 29.22 21.09
N TYR A 34 -35.76 28.62 20.59
CA TYR A 34 -35.91 27.18 20.49
C TYR A 34 -35.36 26.68 19.13
N ASP A 35 -34.15 26.14 19.15
CA ASP A 35 -33.45 25.53 18.00
C ASP A 35 -32.76 24.23 18.48
N PRO A 36 -33.53 23.16 18.70
CA PRO A 36 -33.07 22.03 19.50
C PRO A 36 -31.93 21.26 18.84
N VAL A 37 -31.07 20.67 19.67
CA VAL A 37 -30.00 19.76 19.25
C VAL A 37 -30.02 18.50 20.10
N CYS A 38 -29.73 17.35 19.49
CA CYS A 38 -29.58 16.08 20.18
C CYS A 38 -28.10 15.83 20.43
N ALA A 39 -27.75 15.45 21.65
CA ALA A 39 -26.36 15.19 22.05
C ALA A 39 -26.06 13.70 22.22
N SER A 40 -24.78 13.37 22.37
CA SER A 40 -24.27 12.00 22.51
C SER A 40 -24.76 11.28 23.77
N ASP A 41 -25.20 12.03 24.79
CA ASP A 41 -25.85 11.53 26.00
C ASP A 41 -27.35 11.23 25.83
N LYS A 42 -27.85 11.30 24.59
CA LYS A 42 -29.27 11.11 24.20
C LYS A 42 -30.20 12.17 24.79
N ARG A 43 -29.67 13.32 25.25
CA ARG A 43 -30.48 14.44 25.74
C ARG A 43 -30.69 15.48 24.64
N THR A 44 -31.90 16.02 24.62
CA THR A 44 -32.23 17.18 23.79
C THR A 44 -31.88 18.46 24.54
N TYR A 45 -31.07 19.30 23.93
CA TYR A 45 -30.83 20.66 24.39
C TYR A 45 -31.69 21.62 23.57
N SER A 46 -32.34 22.58 24.24
CA SER A 46 -33.27 23.52 23.58
C SER A 46 -32.61 24.44 22.56
N ASN A 47 -31.29 24.66 22.69
CA ASN A 47 -30.45 25.29 21.70
C ASN A 47 -28.96 24.96 21.94
N LYS A 48 -28.12 25.33 20.96
CA LYS A 48 -26.67 25.17 21.03
C LYS A 48 -26.02 25.84 22.24
N CYS A 49 -26.58 26.95 22.74
CA CYS A 49 -26.05 27.61 23.94
C CYS A 49 -26.22 26.72 25.17
N ARG A 50 -27.41 26.12 25.36
CA ARG A 50 -27.67 25.17 26.46
C ARG A 50 -26.78 23.93 26.36
N PHE A 51 -26.54 23.42 25.16
CA PHE A 51 -25.59 22.33 24.92
C PHE A 51 -24.17 22.72 25.34
N ALA A 52 -23.71 23.91 24.98
CA ALA A 52 -22.35 24.37 25.27
C ALA A 52 -22.08 24.51 26.78
N ILE A 53 -23.10 24.92 27.57
CA ILE A 53 -23.00 24.96 29.03
C ILE A 53 -22.82 23.55 29.58
N ALA A 54 -23.68 22.59 29.17
CA ALA A 54 -23.59 21.22 29.64
C ALA A 54 -22.28 20.53 29.21
N LYS A 55 -21.78 20.82 28.01
CA LYS A 55 -20.49 20.33 27.54
C LYS A 55 -19.35 20.84 28.44
N CYS A 56 -19.36 22.12 28.77
CA CYS A 56 -18.40 22.70 29.72
C CYS A 56 -18.47 21.99 31.07
N GLU A 57 -19.67 21.72 31.60
CA GLU A 57 -19.83 21.06 32.90
C GLU A 57 -19.24 19.65 32.91
N VAL A 58 -19.44 18.88 31.82
CA VAL A 58 -18.88 17.54 31.66
C VAL A 58 -17.35 17.58 31.56
N GLU A 59 -16.80 18.57 30.84
CA GLU A 59 -15.36 18.79 30.69
C GLU A 59 -14.71 19.23 32.01
N ALA A 60 -15.34 20.14 32.76
CA ALA A 60 -14.90 20.60 34.08
C ALA A 60 -14.95 19.47 35.12
N ALA A 61 -15.86 18.51 34.98
CA ALA A 61 -15.96 17.33 35.83
C ALA A 61 -14.90 16.25 35.53
N GLY A 62 -14.01 16.46 34.55
CA GLY A 62 -12.93 15.52 34.21
C GLY A 62 -13.42 14.17 33.67
N LYS A 63 -14.66 14.09 33.17
CA LYS A 63 -15.18 12.87 32.55
C LYS A 63 -14.49 12.64 31.20
N LYS A 64 -14.07 11.39 30.97
CA LYS A 64 -13.35 10.97 29.75
C LYS A 64 -14.22 10.98 28.49
N GLU A 65 -15.54 11.04 28.66
CA GLU A 65 -16.52 11.07 27.57
C GLU A 65 -16.82 12.52 27.15
N THR A 66 -16.45 12.88 25.92
CA THR A 66 -16.74 14.20 25.35
C THR A 66 -18.19 14.27 24.89
N LEU A 67 -18.95 15.23 25.45
CA LEU A 67 -20.30 15.52 24.98
C LEU A 67 -20.25 16.17 23.59
N THR A 68 -20.92 15.57 22.61
CA THR A 68 -20.96 16.03 21.21
C THR A 68 -22.41 16.15 20.72
N ILE A 69 -22.65 16.97 19.70
CA ILE A 69 -23.96 17.04 19.03
C ILE A 69 -24.02 15.90 18.02
N VAL A 70 -25.05 15.06 18.14
CA VAL A 70 -25.34 13.94 17.24
C VAL A 70 -26.09 14.44 16.00
N ASN A 71 -27.20 15.15 16.22
CA ASN A 71 -28.00 15.69 15.12
C ASN A 71 -28.68 17.02 15.50
N LYS A 72 -29.03 17.81 14.48
CA LYS A 72 -29.95 18.94 14.66
C LYS A 72 -31.36 18.41 14.91
N GLY A 73 -32.12 19.08 15.78
CA GLY A 73 -33.44 18.65 16.21
C GLY A 73 -33.46 17.99 17.60
N LYS A 74 -34.65 17.64 18.07
CA LYS A 74 -34.84 16.87 19.31
C LYS A 74 -34.29 15.45 19.14
N CYS A 75 -33.78 14.85 20.21
CA CYS A 75 -33.66 13.39 20.30
C CYS A 75 -35.06 12.78 20.21
N SER A 76 -35.23 11.83 19.30
CA SER A 76 -36.44 11.02 19.18
C SER A 76 -36.11 9.58 19.55
N GLU A 77 -37.09 8.77 19.97
CA GLU A 77 -36.89 7.31 20.08
C GLU A 77 -36.48 6.67 18.74
N LYS A 78 -36.80 7.37 17.63
CA LYS A 78 -36.34 7.08 16.26
C LYS A 78 -34.96 7.65 15.89
N ASN A 79 -34.30 8.41 16.77
CA ASN A 79 -32.92 8.88 16.55
C ASN A 79 -31.89 7.88 17.07
N VAL A 80 -32.28 6.61 17.16
CA VAL A 80 -31.39 5.46 17.12
C VAL A 80 -31.73 4.66 15.85
N GLU A 81 -31.87 5.33 14.72
CA GLU A 81 -31.64 4.68 13.44
C GLU A 81 -30.13 4.54 13.30
N VAL A 82 -29.59 3.53 13.98
CA VAL A 82 -28.41 2.81 13.48
C VAL A 82 -28.64 2.61 12.00
N CYS A 83 -27.63 2.83 11.16
CA CYS A 83 -27.68 2.69 9.70
C CYS A 83 -28.13 1.29 9.24
N ASN A 84 -29.39 0.96 9.48
CA ASN A 84 -29.98 -0.37 9.45
C ASN A 84 -31.08 -0.35 8.41
N GLY A 85 -30.68 0.01 7.18
CA GLY A 85 -31.54 -0.05 6.01
C GLY A 85 -31.48 -1.43 5.38
N VAL A 86 -32.63 -1.92 4.91
CA VAL A 86 -32.69 -3.07 4.01
C VAL A 86 -32.84 -2.54 2.60
N CYS A 87 -31.89 -2.85 1.72
CA CYS A 87 -31.98 -2.44 0.32
C CYS A 87 -32.71 -3.46 -0.55
N PRO A 88 -33.45 -2.99 -1.58
CA PRO A 88 -33.94 -3.87 -2.63
C PRO A 88 -32.77 -4.60 -3.31
N GLY A 89 -32.94 -5.87 -3.67
CA GLY A 89 -31.97 -6.66 -4.44
C GLY A 89 -31.80 -6.23 -5.91
N ILE A 90 -32.12 -4.98 -6.23
CA ILE A 90 -32.04 -4.43 -7.58
C ILE A 90 -30.61 -3.95 -7.82
N TYR A 91 -29.96 -4.50 -8.83
CA TYR A 91 -28.62 -4.09 -9.22
C TYR A 91 -28.68 -2.92 -10.21
N ALA A 92 -28.43 -1.71 -9.70
CA ALA A 92 -28.41 -0.46 -10.44
C ALA A 92 -27.19 0.37 -9.98
N PRO A 93 -25.96 -0.03 -10.36
CA PRO A 93 -24.76 0.39 -9.66
C PRO A 93 -24.50 1.89 -9.74
N VAL A 94 -23.86 2.42 -8.71
CA VAL A 94 -23.48 3.83 -8.61
C VAL A 94 -22.06 4.00 -8.11
N CYS A 95 -21.38 5.07 -8.53
CA CYS A 95 -20.05 5.41 -8.03
C CYS A 95 -20.15 6.44 -6.91
N GLY A 96 -19.58 6.13 -5.75
CA GLY A 96 -19.43 7.09 -4.66
C GLY A 96 -18.20 7.98 -4.80
N SER A 97 -18.20 9.12 -4.11
CA SER A 97 -17.10 10.10 -4.07
C SER A 97 -15.80 9.54 -3.49
N ASN A 98 -15.88 8.42 -2.78
CA ASN A 98 -14.73 7.64 -2.29
C ASN A 98 -14.16 6.66 -3.33
N GLY A 99 -14.67 6.65 -4.56
CA GLY A 99 -14.23 5.73 -5.62
C GLY A 99 -14.71 4.27 -5.44
N LYS A 100 -15.61 4.00 -4.48
CA LYS A 100 -16.27 2.69 -4.35
C LYS A 100 -17.54 2.61 -5.20
N THR A 101 -17.76 1.45 -5.79
CA THR A 101 -19.01 1.11 -6.46
C THR A 101 -19.98 0.50 -5.47
N PHE A 102 -21.21 1.01 -5.44
CA PHE A 102 -22.33 0.47 -4.66
C PHE A 102 -23.32 -0.23 -5.59
N GLY A 103 -24.04 -1.24 -5.10
CA GLY A 103 -24.97 -2.04 -5.89
C GLY A 103 -26.18 -1.25 -6.39
N ASN A 104 -26.60 -0.26 -5.61
CA ASN A 104 -27.64 0.71 -5.95
C ASN A 104 -27.54 1.97 -5.08
N ASP A 105 -28.45 2.93 -5.30
CA ASP A 105 -28.53 4.18 -4.54
C ASP A 105 -28.79 3.94 -3.03
N CYS A 106 -29.63 2.97 -2.67
CA CYS A 106 -29.89 2.63 -1.27
C CYS A 106 -28.61 2.18 -0.54
N GLU A 107 -27.81 1.32 -1.16
CA GLU A 107 -26.54 0.88 -0.57
C GLU A 107 -25.54 2.04 -0.37
N LEU A 108 -25.53 3.02 -1.28
CA LEU A 108 -24.72 4.24 -1.13
C LEU A 108 -25.21 5.09 0.05
N GLU A 109 -26.52 5.23 0.23
CA GLU A 109 -27.13 6.00 1.32
C GLU A 109 -26.84 5.37 2.69
N ILE A 110 -26.96 4.06 2.82
CA ILE A 110 -26.59 3.34 4.06
C ILE A 110 -25.09 3.53 4.34
N ALA A 111 -24.24 3.35 3.34
CA ALA A 111 -22.80 3.56 3.51
C ALA A 111 -22.46 5.00 3.89
N GLN A 112 -23.18 5.98 3.38
CA GLN A 112 -23.04 7.38 3.77
C GLN A 112 -23.43 7.59 5.23
N CYS A 113 -24.56 7.03 5.68
CA CYS A 113 -24.97 7.06 7.07
C CYS A 113 -23.87 6.49 7.97
N GLU A 114 -23.37 5.28 7.66
CA GLU A 114 -22.34 4.64 8.48
C GLU A 114 -21.02 5.43 8.48
N ASN A 115 -20.70 6.07 7.35
CA ASN A 115 -19.49 6.88 7.26
C ASN A 115 -19.62 8.14 8.13
N MET A 116 -20.79 8.77 8.18
CA MET A 116 -21.06 9.89 9.07
C MET A 116 -21.02 9.49 10.55
N GLU A 117 -21.57 8.33 10.93
CA GLU A 117 -21.50 7.83 12.31
C GLU A 117 -20.06 7.66 12.79
N ARG A 118 -19.15 7.28 11.89
CA ARG A 118 -17.71 7.15 12.16
C ARG A 118 -16.94 8.47 12.06
N GLY A 119 -17.61 9.61 11.85
CA GLY A 119 -16.99 10.92 11.66
C GLY A 119 -16.22 11.06 10.33
N GLY A 120 -16.54 10.23 9.35
CA GLY A 120 -15.97 10.27 8.01
C GLY A 120 -16.53 11.40 7.14
N PRO A 121 -15.88 11.70 6.00
CA PRO A 121 -16.32 12.74 5.07
C PRO A 121 -17.64 12.36 4.38
N ALA A 122 -18.41 13.35 3.92
CA ALA A 122 -19.65 13.06 3.20
C ALA A 122 -19.39 12.28 1.89
N LEU A 123 -19.98 11.09 1.80
CA LEU A 123 -20.10 10.31 0.57
C LEU A 123 -21.23 10.85 -0.29
N THR A 124 -20.92 11.14 -1.55
CA THR A 124 -21.89 11.60 -2.54
C THR A 124 -21.81 10.74 -3.80
N LYS A 125 -22.90 10.70 -4.55
CA LYS A 125 -22.93 10.02 -5.85
C LYS A 125 -22.17 10.85 -6.89
N VAL A 126 -21.16 10.25 -7.51
CA VAL A 126 -20.38 10.87 -8.60
C VAL A 126 -21.07 10.66 -9.94
N ASN A 127 -21.47 9.42 -10.23
CA ASN A 127 -22.21 9.09 -11.45
C ASN A 127 -23.03 7.79 -11.29
N ASN A 128 -23.98 7.62 -12.21
CA ASN A 128 -24.61 6.31 -12.44
C ASN A 128 -23.60 5.35 -13.07
N GLY A 129 -23.72 4.07 -12.74
CA GLY A 129 -22.81 3.02 -13.16
C GLY A 129 -21.69 2.77 -12.15
N ARG A 130 -20.84 1.80 -12.46
CA ARG A 130 -19.67 1.47 -11.63
C ARG A 130 -18.65 2.60 -11.67
N CYS A 131 -17.86 2.73 -10.60
CA CYS A 131 -16.69 3.59 -10.63
C CYS A 131 -15.73 3.17 -11.75
N LYS A 132 -15.22 4.14 -12.49
CA LYS A 132 -14.14 3.91 -13.44
C LYS A 132 -12.92 3.51 -12.62
N ALA A 133 -12.29 2.40 -12.99
CA ALA A 133 -11.01 2.04 -12.41
C ALA A 133 -10.05 3.22 -12.56
N PRO A 134 -9.18 3.49 -11.57
CA PRO A 134 -8.11 4.47 -11.73
C PRO A 134 -7.39 4.14 -13.04
N VAL A 135 -7.31 5.11 -13.94
CA VAL A 135 -6.62 4.90 -15.22
C VAL A 135 -5.17 4.60 -14.88
N ASP A 136 -4.72 3.36 -15.13
CA ASP A 136 -3.33 2.99 -14.88
C ASP A 136 -2.43 3.72 -15.89
N THR A 137 -1.93 4.88 -15.48
CA THR A 137 -1.07 5.74 -16.31
C THR A 137 0.24 5.08 -16.72
N CYS A 138 0.64 3.98 -16.06
CA CYS A 138 1.88 3.27 -16.34
C CYS A 138 1.71 2.13 -17.35
N ARG A 139 0.53 1.50 -17.45
CA ARG A 139 0.31 0.35 -18.35
C ARG A 139 -0.19 0.78 -19.71
N LYS A 140 0.66 1.50 -20.45
CA LYS A 140 0.35 1.94 -21.81
C LYS A 140 0.52 0.78 -22.81
N PRO A 141 -0.37 0.61 -23.80
CA PRO A 141 -0.18 -0.40 -24.84
C PRO A 141 1.11 -0.12 -25.62
N CYS A 142 1.94 -1.15 -25.82
CA CYS A 142 3.18 -1.08 -26.59
C CYS A 142 3.07 -1.87 -27.89
N ASN A 143 3.70 -1.37 -28.94
CA ASN A 143 3.89 -2.15 -30.16
C ASN A 143 4.84 -3.34 -29.91
N LYS A 144 4.78 -4.34 -30.79
CA LYS A 144 5.63 -5.54 -30.72
C LYS A 144 6.95 -5.42 -31.50
N MET A 145 7.32 -4.20 -31.91
CA MET A 145 8.58 -3.99 -32.63
C MET A 145 9.75 -4.21 -31.67
N LEU A 146 10.63 -5.16 -32.02
CA LEU A 146 11.77 -5.54 -31.19
C LEU A 146 12.94 -4.59 -31.46
N ARG A 147 13.14 -3.61 -30.56
CA ARG A 147 14.27 -2.67 -30.55
C ARG A 147 14.83 -2.64 -29.12
N PRO A 148 15.59 -3.67 -28.73
CA PRO A 148 15.89 -3.90 -27.32
C PRO A 148 16.65 -2.74 -26.69
N VAL A 149 16.40 -2.52 -25.41
CA VAL A 149 17.10 -1.51 -24.58
C VAL A 149 17.58 -2.13 -23.27
N CYS A 150 18.73 -1.70 -22.78
CA CYS A 150 19.27 -2.11 -21.50
C CYS A 150 18.88 -1.09 -20.44
N ALA A 151 18.33 -1.56 -19.33
CA ALA A 151 17.98 -0.71 -18.21
C ALA A 151 19.11 -0.60 -17.18
N SER A 152 19.02 0.40 -16.30
CA SER A 152 19.98 0.66 -15.21
C SER A 152 20.10 -0.48 -14.20
N ASP A 153 19.12 -1.38 -14.14
CA ASP A 153 19.13 -2.58 -13.31
C ASP A 153 19.70 -3.83 -14.02
N GLY A 154 20.24 -3.67 -15.23
CA GLY A 154 20.82 -4.75 -16.03
C GLY A 154 19.79 -5.66 -16.72
N ARG A 155 18.49 -5.31 -16.69
CA ARG A 155 17.46 -6.05 -17.42
C ARG A 155 17.28 -5.50 -18.84
N THR A 156 17.08 -6.42 -19.78
CA THR A 156 16.79 -6.09 -21.17
C THR A 156 15.28 -6.00 -21.39
N PHE A 157 14.82 -4.91 -21.98
CA PHE A 157 13.43 -4.73 -22.40
C PHE A 157 13.32 -4.88 -23.92
N GLY A 158 12.18 -5.40 -24.40
CA GLY A 158 11.96 -5.64 -25.83
C GLY A 158 11.95 -4.37 -26.68
N ASN A 159 11.53 -3.25 -26.09
CA ASN A 159 11.65 -1.91 -26.65
C ASN A 159 11.53 -0.82 -25.57
N ASP A 160 11.78 0.43 -25.98
CA ASP A 160 11.68 1.62 -25.14
C ASP A 160 10.29 1.82 -24.50
N CYS A 161 9.19 1.48 -25.20
CA CYS A 161 7.85 1.55 -24.61
C CYS A 161 7.72 0.63 -23.39
N MET A 162 8.20 -0.61 -23.51
CA MET A 162 8.21 -1.56 -22.40
C MET A 162 9.07 -1.08 -21.23
N LEU A 163 10.23 -0.48 -21.51
CA LEU A 163 11.08 0.13 -20.48
C LEU A 163 10.35 1.29 -19.77
N ARG A 164 9.68 2.18 -20.49
CA ARG A 164 8.94 3.31 -19.90
C ARG A 164 7.81 2.86 -18.98
N ASN A 165 7.06 1.82 -19.39
CA ASN A 165 6.02 1.24 -18.53
C ASN A 165 6.63 0.68 -17.24
N ALA A 166 7.74 -0.06 -17.35
CA ALA A 166 8.44 -0.60 -16.19
C ALA A 166 9.02 0.50 -15.29
N ALA A 167 9.59 1.55 -15.87
CA ALA A 167 10.13 2.69 -15.13
C ALA A 167 9.03 3.48 -14.41
N CYS A 168 7.86 3.62 -15.02
CA CYS A 168 6.70 4.22 -14.37
C CYS A 168 6.26 3.39 -13.14
N MET A 169 6.23 2.06 -13.26
CA MET A 169 5.91 1.18 -12.13
C MET A 169 6.98 1.22 -11.04
N ALA A 170 8.26 1.22 -11.41
CA ALA A 170 9.37 1.34 -10.48
C ALA A 170 9.27 2.64 -9.65
N ARG A 171 8.93 3.77 -10.30
CA ARG A 171 8.74 5.07 -9.62
C ARG A 171 7.64 5.02 -8.56
N ARG A 172 6.54 4.30 -8.79
CA ARG A 172 5.47 4.12 -7.79
C ARG A 172 5.96 3.37 -6.55
N ASN A 173 7.01 2.56 -6.68
CA ASN A 173 7.64 1.82 -5.59
C ASN A 173 8.89 2.54 -5.04
N GLY A 174 9.09 3.82 -5.36
CA GLY A 174 10.25 4.60 -4.92
C GLY A 174 11.57 4.22 -5.60
N GLN A 175 11.52 3.46 -6.69
CA GLN A 175 12.70 3.02 -7.46
C GLN A 175 12.89 3.89 -8.70
N VAL A 176 14.16 4.10 -9.07
CA VAL A 176 14.53 4.82 -10.31
C VAL A 176 15.09 3.81 -11.31
N LEU A 177 14.35 3.61 -12.39
CA LEU A 177 14.77 2.79 -13.53
C LEU A 177 14.94 3.70 -14.74
N THR A 178 16.15 3.70 -15.31
CA THR A 178 16.49 4.48 -16.50
C THR A 178 17.07 3.58 -17.58
N MET A 179 17.21 4.11 -18.80
CA MET A 179 17.95 3.43 -19.85
C MET A 179 19.45 3.54 -19.58
N ALA A 180 20.14 2.41 -19.51
CA ALA A 180 21.60 2.35 -19.41
C ALA A 180 22.26 2.43 -20.79
N SER A 181 21.71 1.72 -21.78
CA SER A 181 22.19 1.75 -23.16
C SER A 181 21.11 1.31 -24.14
N GLU A 182 21.27 1.66 -25.42
CA GLU A 182 20.56 0.98 -26.49
C GLU A 182 21.05 -0.47 -26.63
N GLY A 183 20.21 -1.34 -27.20
CA GLY A 183 20.52 -2.76 -27.38
C GLY A 183 20.22 -3.61 -26.15
N ARG A 184 20.59 -4.89 -26.21
CA ARG A 184 20.45 -5.79 -25.06
C ARG A 184 21.51 -5.47 -24.02
N CYS A 185 21.21 -5.69 -22.74
CA CYS A 185 22.25 -5.65 -21.72
C CYS A 185 23.35 -6.66 -22.05
N ALA A 186 24.58 -6.29 -21.72
CA ALA A 186 25.68 -7.23 -21.76
C ALA A 186 25.30 -8.42 -20.87
N VAL A 187 25.15 -9.59 -21.48
CA VAL A 187 25.13 -10.83 -20.72
C VAL A 187 26.52 -10.88 -20.12
N LYS A 188 26.64 -10.74 -18.79
CA LYS A 188 27.84 -11.20 -18.11
C LYS A 188 27.94 -12.64 -18.57
N LYS A 189 28.94 -12.95 -19.43
CA LYS A 189 29.24 -14.33 -19.75
C LYS A 189 29.26 -15.00 -18.37
N PRO A 190 28.42 -16.03 -18.10
CA PRO A 190 28.66 -16.80 -16.90
C PRO A 190 30.14 -17.11 -16.95
N GLU A 191 30.88 -16.79 -15.87
CA GLU A 191 32.28 -17.17 -15.76
C GLU A 191 32.37 -18.57 -16.35
N GLU A 192 33.16 -18.68 -17.41
CA GLU A 192 33.14 -19.82 -18.31
C GLU A 192 33.37 -21.05 -17.44
N ASN A 193 32.27 -21.73 -17.09
CA ASN A 193 32.34 -22.91 -16.28
C ASN A 193 33.23 -23.87 -17.08
N MET A 194 34.42 -24.14 -16.55
CA MET A 194 35.46 -25.04 -17.08
C MET A 194 34.92 -26.45 -17.42
N ALA A 195 33.65 -26.74 -17.14
CA ALA A 195 32.95 -27.99 -17.37
C ALA A 195 32.61 -28.32 -18.85
N ASN A 196 32.68 -27.38 -19.79
CA ASN A 196 32.11 -27.60 -21.14
C ASN A 196 33.10 -27.83 -22.30
N THR A 197 34.41 -27.83 -22.07
CA THR A 197 35.39 -27.88 -23.17
C THR A 197 35.44 -29.22 -23.94
N CYS A 198 34.93 -30.32 -23.37
CA CYS A 198 34.86 -31.64 -24.04
C CYS A 198 33.44 -32.08 -24.44
N MET A 199 32.41 -31.23 -24.24
CA MET A 199 31.04 -31.57 -24.62
C MET A 199 30.80 -31.28 -26.11
N ARG A 200 30.83 -32.34 -26.93
CA ARG A 200 30.44 -32.31 -28.35
C ARG A 200 29.50 -33.48 -28.63
N ALA A 201 28.56 -33.30 -29.56
CA ALA A 201 27.68 -34.39 -29.99
C ALA A 201 28.41 -35.30 -31.00
N CYS A 202 28.26 -36.61 -30.85
CA CYS A 202 28.74 -37.59 -31.83
C CYS A 202 27.58 -38.17 -32.65
N PRO A 203 27.77 -38.43 -33.96
CA PRO A 203 26.83 -39.23 -34.74
C PRO A 203 26.65 -40.63 -34.11
N ARG A 204 25.45 -41.18 -34.18
CA ARG A 204 25.12 -42.54 -33.68
C ARG A 204 25.54 -43.65 -34.66
N ILE A 205 26.58 -43.41 -35.46
CA ILE A 205 27.09 -44.35 -36.44
C ILE A 205 28.05 -45.31 -35.73
N TYR A 206 27.81 -46.61 -35.85
CA TYR A 206 28.68 -47.64 -35.28
C TYR A 206 29.81 -47.99 -36.26
N ARG A 207 31.01 -47.47 -36.01
CA ARG A 207 32.26 -47.74 -36.74
C ARG A 207 33.38 -47.87 -35.71
N PRO A 208 33.49 -49.02 -35.03
CA PRO A 208 34.22 -49.11 -33.78
C PRO A 208 35.72 -48.91 -33.96
N VAL A 209 36.36 -48.37 -32.92
CA VAL A 209 37.81 -48.20 -32.83
C VAL A 209 38.32 -48.72 -31.49
N CYS A 210 39.48 -49.37 -31.50
CA CYS A 210 40.18 -49.81 -30.30
C CYS A 210 41.09 -48.69 -29.82
N GLY A 211 40.86 -48.20 -28.60
CA GLY A 211 41.69 -47.16 -27.98
C GLY A 211 42.98 -47.72 -27.37
N SER A 212 43.97 -46.86 -27.17
CA SER A 212 45.25 -47.19 -26.50
C SER A 212 45.08 -47.69 -25.05
N ASN A 213 43.91 -47.49 -24.45
CA ASN A 213 43.52 -48.04 -23.15
C ASN A 213 42.82 -49.41 -23.23
N SER A 214 42.92 -50.10 -24.37
CA SER A 214 42.26 -51.40 -24.62
C SER A 214 40.74 -51.37 -24.49
N ARG A 215 40.09 -50.21 -24.69
CA ARG A 215 38.63 -50.08 -24.74
C ARG A 215 38.14 -49.85 -26.17
N THR A 216 37.05 -50.52 -26.52
CA THR A 216 36.32 -50.29 -27.78
C THR A 216 35.41 -49.08 -27.65
N TYR A 217 35.48 -48.16 -28.60
CA TYR A 217 34.60 -46.99 -28.70
C TYR A 217 33.68 -47.15 -29.92
N SER A 218 32.43 -46.70 -29.82
CA SER A 218 31.42 -46.90 -30.89
C SER A 218 31.82 -46.25 -32.21
N ASN A 219 32.59 -45.17 -32.13
CA ASN A 219 33.25 -44.51 -33.25
C ASN A 219 34.41 -43.62 -32.78
N SER A 220 35.17 -43.08 -33.74
CA SER A 220 36.30 -42.18 -33.49
C SER A 220 35.93 -40.87 -32.77
N CYS A 221 34.69 -40.40 -32.91
CA CYS A 221 34.20 -39.22 -32.21
C CYS A 221 34.09 -39.51 -30.70
N GLU A 222 33.52 -40.65 -30.30
CA GLU A 222 33.44 -41.04 -28.90
C GLU A 222 34.82 -41.23 -28.25
N LEU A 223 35.78 -41.83 -28.98
CA LEU A 223 37.17 -41.93 -28.53
C LEU A 223 37.79 -40.53 -28.33
N SER A 224 37.51 -39.59 -29.23
CA SER A 224 38.04 -38.22 -29.16
C SER A 224 37.49 -37.44 -27.97
N ILE A 225 36.21 -37.63 -27.60
CA ILE A 225 35.62 -37.07 -26.38
C ILE A 225 36.30 -37.67 -25.13
N ALA A 226 36.49 -38.99 -25.12
CA ALA A 226 37.20 -39.64 -24.01
C ALA A 226 38.65 -39.15 -23.89
N ALA A 227 39.35 -38.97 -25.01
CA ALA A 227 40.71 -38.43 -25.05
C ALA A 227 40.79 -36.97 -24.55
N CYS A 228 39.78 -36.17 -24.86
CA CYS A 228 39.65 -34.80 -24.36
C CYS A 228 39.46 -34.80 -22.83
N ARG A 229 38.51 -35.60 -22.33
CA ARG A 229 38.24 -35.72 -20.89
C ARG A 229 39.43 -36.26 -20.11
N SER A 230 40.14 -37.23 -20.68
CA SER A 230 41.34 -37.78 -20.06
C SER A 230 42.44 -36.73 -19.93
N ARG A 231 42.66 -35.90 -20.97
CA ARG A 231 43.61 -34.77 -20.91
C ARG A 231 43.24 -33.75 -19.84
N GLN A 232 41.96 -33.42 -19.68
CA GLN A 232 41.50 -32.49 -18.63
C GLN A 232 41.70 -33.03 -17.22
N ALA A 233 41.56 -34.34 -17.04
CA ALA A 233 41.75 -35.01 -15.76
C ALA A 233 43.21 -35.36 -15.45
N GLY A 234 44.19 -34.91 -16.27
CA GLY A 234 45.60 -35.28 -16.12
C GLY A 234 45.89 -36.78 -16.40
N GLY A 235 44.99 -37.46 -17.10
CA GLY A 235 45.10 -38.88 -17.45
C GLY A 235 45.94 -39.15 -18.70
N GLN A 236 46.05 -40.43 -19.06
CA GLN A 236 46.83 -40.89 -20.22
C GLN A 236 46.29 -40.36 -21.55
N GLN A 237 47.19 -40.08 -22.49
CA GLN A 237 46.81 -39.69 -23.85
C GLN A 237 46.17 -40.87 -24.59
N LEU A 238 44.87 -40.75 -24.87
CA LEU A 238 44.13 -41.75 -25.62
C LEU A 238 44.28 -41.53 -27.13
N THR A 239 44.68 -42.57 -27.84
CA THR A 239 44.81 -42.60 -29.31
C THR A 239 44.12 -43.85 -29.87
N VAL A 240 43.91 -43.89 -31.18
CA VAL A 240 43.41 -45.10 -31.87
C VAL A 240 44.58 -46.07 -32.03
N MET A 241 44.42 -47.29 -31.50
CA MET A 241 45.40 -48.38 -31.65
C MET A 241 45.14 -49.20 -32.93
N LYS A 242 43.87 -49.59 -33.17
CA LYS A 242 43.45 -50.27 -34.40
C LYS A 242 42.00 -49.91 -34.76
N GLN A 243 41.66 -50.05 -36.04
CA GLN A 243 40.27 -50.03 -36.50
C GLN A 243 39.55 -51.31 -36.04
N GLY A 244 38.25 -51.20 -35.74
CA GLY A 244 37.47 -52.29 -35.16
C GLY A 244 37.56 -52.36 -33.63
N SER A 245 36.84 -53.31 -33.05
CA SER A 245 36.88 -53.55 -31.59
C SER A 245 38.25 -54.03 -31.13
N CYS A 246 38.63 -53.67 -29.90
CA CYS A 246 39.63 -54.44 -29.16
C CYS A 246 39.11 -55.88 -29.05
#